data_AF-A0A0B1RXC8-F1
#
_entry.id   AF-A0A0B1RXC8-F1
#
_cell.length_a   1.000
_cell.length_b   1.000
_cell.length_c   1.000
_cell.angle_alpha   90.00
_cell.angle_beta   90.00
_cell.angle_gamma   90.00
#
_symmetry.space_group_name_H-M   'P 1'
#
loop_
_entity.id
_entity.type
_entity.pdbx_description
1 polymer ?
#
loop_
_entity_poly.entity_id
_entity_poly.type
_entity_poly.pdbx_seq_one_letter_code
_entity_poly.pdbx_strand_id
1 'polypeptide(L)'
;MILQNMGCPEWLIPICGPVVGFLLRGKVIKRIAAGVGLMSNENYREILRKDFDALQTLLDQQKFFGGEHVTTTDCSVFGHLATTLYIPHDSYAKDLLKEQYPALVEYCDRVKETVFGKEFASE
;
A
#
# COMPACT_ATOMS: atom_id res chain seq x y z
N MET A 1 16.50 4.02 -4.22
CA MET A 1 15.72 3.01 -4.98
C MET A 1 15.59 3.34 -6.48
N ILE A 2 14.80 4.32 -6.93
CA ILE A 2 14.59 4.54 -8.39
C ILE A 2 15.87 5.00 -9.11
N LEU A 3 16.60 5.99 -8.57
CA LEU A 3 17.81 6.53 -9.23
C LEU A 3 19.01 5.60 -9.17
N GLN A 4 19.10 4.79 -8.11
CA GLN A 4 20.12 3.74 -7.97
C GLN A 4 19.89 2.63 -9.00
N ASN A 5 18.64 2.21 -9.22
CA ASN A 5 18.29 1.21 -10.23
C ASN A 5 18.41 1.72 -11.68
N MET A 6 18.51 3.04 -11.88
CA MET A 6 18.72 3.68 -13.19
C MET A 6 20.20 3.93 -13.52
N GLY A 7 21.14 3.43 -12.69
CA GLY A 7 22.58 3.59 -12.92
C GLY A 7 23.10 5.01 -12.74
N CYS A 8 22.40 5.86 -11.96
CA CYS A 8 22.86 7.21 -11.67
C CYS A 8 24.07 7.17 -10.71
N PRO A 9 25.21 7.81 -11.04
CA PRO A 9 26.37 7.90 -10.16
C PRO A 9 25.99 8.54 -8.81
N GLU A 10 26.52 8.01 -7.70
CA GLU A 10 26.10 8.41 -6.34
C GLU A 10 26.24 9.91 -6.06
N TRP A 11 27.24 10.56 -6.64
CA TRP A 11 27.48 12.00 -6.49
C TRP A 11 26.45 12.89 -7.22
N LEU A 12 25.73 12.35 -8.21
CA LEU A 12 24.68 13.06 -8.95
C LEU A 12 23.30 12.93 -8.29
N ILE A 13 23.10 11.91 -7.46
CA ILE A 13 21.85 11.66 -6.73
C ILE A 13 21.30 12.90 -5.99
N PRO A 14 22.10 13.69 -5.23
CA PRO A 14 21.56 14.86 -4.52
C PRO A 14 21.04 15.97 -5.44
N ILE A 15 21.50 16.05 -6.69
CA ILE A 15 21.09 17.07 -7.66
C ILE A 15 19.95 16.54 -8.54
N CYS A 16 20.10 15.33 -9.08
CA CYS A 16 19.09 14.71 -9.95
C CYS A 16 17.85 14.26 -9.17
N GLY A 17 18.00 13.89 -7.89
CA GLY A 17 16.93 13.48 -6.98
C GLY A 17 15.74 14.44 -6.95
N PRO A 18 15.94 15.70 -6.53
CA PRO A 18 14.88 16.69 -6.49
C PRO A 18 14.20 16.92 -7.85
N VAL A 19 14.96 16.95 -8.94
CA VAL A 19 14.43 17.18 -10.30
C VAL A 19 13.54 16.03 -10.74
N VAL A 20 13.99 14.79 -10.59
CA VAL A 20 13.19 13.61 -10.93
C VAL A 20 11.96 13.53 -10.03
N GLY A 21 12.10 13.80 -8.73
CA GLY A 21 10.98 13.85 -7.79
C GLY A 21 9.92 14.87 -8.21
N PHE A 22 10.33 16.06 -8.64
CA PHE A 22 9.42 17.09 -9.15
C PHE A 22 8.65 16.64 -10.40
N LEU A 23 9.33 16.02 -11.37
CA LEU A 23 8.70 15.51 -12.60
C LEU A 23 7.72 14.36 -12.30
N LEU A 24 8.06 13.47 -11.37
CA LEU A 24 7.18 12.38 -10.95
C LEU A 24 5.94 12.89 -10.20
N ARG A 25 6.10 13.93 -9.36
CA ARG A 25 4.99 14.54 -8.60
C ARG A 25 3.87 15.01 -9.53
N GLY A 26 4.20 15.69 -10.64
CA GLY A 26 3.21 16.15 -11.60
C GLY A 26 2.41 15.00 -12.24
N LYS A 27 3.08 13.88 -12.57
CA LYS A 27 2.43 12.69 -13.11
C LYS A 27 1.54 12.00 -12.08
N VAL A 28 1.99 11.90 -10.83
CA VAL A 28 1.20 11.33 -9.73
C VAL A 28 -0.07 12.14 -9.50
N ILE A 29 0.03 13.48 -9.39
CA ILE A 29 -1.13 14.37 -9.23
C ILE A 29 -2.11 14.20 -10.39
N LYS A 30 -1.63 14.13 -11.64
CA LYS A 30 -2.49 13.92 -12.80
C LYS A 30 -3.23 12.58 -12.75
N ARG A 31 -2.58 11.51 -12.28
CA ARG A 31 -3.22 10.20 -12.10
C ARG A 31 -4.26 10.22 -10.99
N ILE A 32 -3.96 10.85 -9.86
CA ILE A 32 -4.92 11.02 -8.75
C ILE A 32 -6.15 11.79 -9.24
N ALA A 33 -5.93 12.92 -9.92
CA ALA A 33 -7.01 13.74 -10.49
C ALA A 33 -7.91 12.95 -11.45
N ALA A 34 -7.32 12.12 -12.31
CA ALA A 34 -8.07 11.31 -13.27
C ALA A 34 -8.80 10.12 -12.63
N GLY A 35 -8.28 9.56 -11.54
CA GLY A 35 -8.85 8.38 -10.88
C GLY A 35 -9.97 8.73 -9.90
N VAL A 36 -9.70 9.67 -8.99
CA VAL A 36 -10.58 9.97 -7.84
C VAL A 36 -10.94 11.45 -7.73
N GLY A 37 -10.44 12.29 -8.66
CA GLY A 37 -10.58 13.74 -8.56
C GLY A 37 -9.59 14.36 -7.57
N LEU A 38 -9.43 15.69 -7.66
CA LEU A 38 -8.66 16.47 -6.69
C LEU A 38 -9.58 16.90 -5.55
N MET A 39 -9.25 16.50 -4.32
CA MET A 39 -10.05 16.75 -3.12
C MET A 39 -9.16 17.27 -1.98
N SER A 40 -9.79 17.66 -0.88
CA SER A 40 -9.08 17.94 0.37
C SER A 40 -8.45 16.67 0.94
N ASN A 41 -7.42 16.83 1.78
CA ASN A 41 -6.82 15.70 2.49
C ASN A 41 -7.83 14.99 3.38
N GLU A 42 -8.73 15.72 4.02
CA GLU A 42 -9.80 15.19 4.87
C GLU A 42 -10.71 14.24 4.08
N ASN A 43 -11.12 14.62 2.88
CA ASN A 43 -11.97 13.78 2.02
C ASN A 43 -11.23 12.50 1.59
N TYR A 44 -9.95 12.60 1.24
CA TYR A 44 -9.14 11.41 0.93
C TYR A 44 -9.04 10.46 2.13
N ARG A 45 -8.86 11.00 3.34
CA ARG A 45 -8.82 10.20 4.58
C ARG A 45 -10.17 9.54 4.86
N GLU A 46 -11.27 10.22 4.60
CA GLU A 46 -12.62 9.67 4.76
C GLU A 46 -12.89 8.52 3.77
N ILE A 47 -12.52 8.68 2.50
CA ILE A 47 -12.63 7.62 1.49
C ILE A 47 -11.80 6.41 1.90
N LEU A 48 -10.56 6.63 2.34
CA LEU A 48 -9.69 5.54 2.81
C LEU A 48 -10.30 4.78 4.00
N ARG A 49 -10.90 5.49 4.96
CA ARG A 49 -11.62 4.84 6.07
C ARG A 49 -12.78 4.00 5.58
N LYS A 50 -13.60 4.54 4.66
CA LYS A 50 -14.72 3.82 4.05
C LYS A 50 -14.26 2.55 3.33
N ASP A 51 -13.13 2.61 2.62
CA ASP A 51 -12.55 1.45 1.96
C ASP A 51 -12.10 0.39 2.98
N PHE A 52 -11.44 0.80 4.06
CA PHE A 52 -11.04 -0.12 5.14
C PHE A 52 -12.24 -0.70 5.90
N ASP A 53 -13.26 0.10 6.19
CA ASP A 53 -14.51 -0.35 6.81
C ASP A 53 -15.20 -1.40 5.91
N ALA A 54 -15.23 -1.17 4.60
CA ALA A 54 -15.80 -2.10 3.64
C ALA A 54 -14.99 -3.39 3.57
N LEU A 55 -13.66 -3.33 3.49
CA LEU A 55 -12.79 -4.51 3.50
C LEU A 55 -12.95 -5.31 4.80
N GLN A 56 -13.00 -4.66 5.95
CA GLN A 56 -13.18 -5.32 7.24
C GLN A 56 -14.56 -5.98 7.33
N THR A 57 -15.61 -5.29 6.88
CA THR A 57 -16.97 -5.83 6.82
C THR A 57 -17.08 -7.03 5.87
N LEU A 58 -16.40 -6.97 4.72
CA LEU A 58 -16.40 -8.05 3.75
C LEU A 58 -15.60 -9.27 4.22
N LEU A 59 -14.49 -9.03 4.94
CA LEU A 59 -13.71 -10.10 5.55
C LEU A 59 -14.50 -10.77 6.69
N ASP A 60 -15.21 -9.98 7.49
CA ASP A 60 -16.03 -10.43 8.63
C ASP A 60 -15.24 -11.39 9.54
N GLN A 61 -15.74 -12.62 9.73
CA GLN A 61 -15.08 -13.68 10.51
C GLN A 61 -14.30 -14.67 9.63
N GLN A 62 -14.19 -14.40 8.33
CA GLN A 62 -13.52 -15.31 7.40
C GLN A 62 -11.99 -15.21 7.54
N LYS A 63 -11.33 -16.34 7.28
CA LYS A 63 -9.87 -16.41 7.28
C LYS A 63 -9.28 -15.57 6.15
N PHE A 64 -9.88 -15.66 4.97
CA PHE A 64 -9.55 -14.95 3.73
C PHE A 64 -10.85 -14.44 3.07
N PHE A 65 -10.76 -13.52 2.10
CA PHE A 65 -11.89 -13.14 1.26
C PHE A 65 -12.40 -14.31 0.41
N GLY A 66 -11.53 -15.29 0.13
CA GLY A 66 -11.90 -16.57 -0.46
C GLY A 66 -12.47 -17.62 0.51
N GLY A 67 -12.76 -17.26 1.76
CA GLY A 67 -13.17 -18.19 2.81
C GLY A 67 -11.97 -18.91 3.43
N GLU A 68 -11.86 -20.23 3.19
CA GLU A 68 -10.82 -21.08 3.79
C GLU A 68 -9.49 -21.05 3.02
N HIS A 69 -9.53 -20.68 1.74
CA HIS A 69 -8.36 -20.68 0.85
C HIS A 69 -8.10 -19.29 0.28
N VAL A 70 -6.82 -19.01 0.02
CA VAL A 70 -6.40 -17.79 -0.68
C VAL A 70 -6.87 -17.84 -2.13
N THR A 71 -7.48 -16.76 -2.59
CA THR A 71 -7.96 -16.60 -3.97
C THR A 71 -7.30 -15.42 -4.67
N THR A 72 -7.61 -15.21 -5.95
CA THR A 72 -7.15 -14.03 -6.71
C THR A 72 -7.63 -12.70 -6.11
N THR A 73 -8.80 -12.71 -5.45
CA THR A 73 -9.31 -11.59 -4.68
C THR A 73 -8.35 -11.25 -3.55
N ASP A 74 -7.93 -12.26 -2.78
CA ASP A 74 -6.99 -12.09 -1.68
C ASP A 74 -5.64 -11.53 -2.16
N CYS A 75 -5.12 -12.03 -3.28
CA CYS A 75 -3.89 -11.51 -3.88
C CYS A 75 -3.99 -10.01 -4.20
N SER A 76 -5.14 -9.56 -4.71
CA SER A 76 -5.35 -8.16 -5.09
C SER A 76 -5.47 -7.24 -3.87
N VAL A 77 -6.23 -7.67 -2.86
CA VAL A 77 -6.39 -6.92 -1.60
C VAL A 77 -5.08 -6.90 -0.82
N PHE A 78 -4.42 -8.06 -0.71
CA PHE A 78 -3.11 -8.17 -0.07
C PHE A 78 -2.09 -7.26 -0.77
N GLY A 79 -2.03 -7.21 -2.10
CA GLY A 79 -1.10 -6.33 -2.80
C GLY A 79 -1.23 -4.85 -2.40
N HIS A 80 -2.46 -4.35 -2.24
CA HIS A 80 -2.71 -2.98 -1.80
C HIS A 80 -2.34 -2.76 -0.33
N LEU A 81 -2.80 -3.64 0.57
CA LEU A 81 -2.56 -3.52 2.00
C LEU A 81 -1.07 -3.75 2.36
N ALA A 82 -0.43 -4.73 1.74
CA ALA A 82 0.99 -5.03 1.90
C ALA A 82 1.88 -3.86 1.47
N THR A 83 1.56 -3.20 0.35
CA THR A 83 2.26 -1.98 -0.10
C THR A 83 2.17 -0.87 0.95
N THR A 84 1.02 -0.77 1.64
CA THR A 84 0.81 0.22 2.70
C THR A 84 1.54 -0.15 3.99
N LEU A 85 1.54 -1.44 4.38
CA LEU A 85 2.09 -1.92 5.64
C LEU A 85 3.61 -2.10 5.62
N TYR A 86 4.15 -2.70 4.57
CA TYR A 86 5.51 -3.26 4.58
C TYR A 86 6.53 -2.37 3.87
N ILE A 87 6.12 -1.45 2.99
CA ILE A 87 7.06 -0.47 2.44
C ILE A 87 7.58 0.41 3.60
N PRO A 88 8.91 0.61 3.72
CA PRO A 88 9.53 1.35 4.83
C PRO A 88 9.41 2.86 4.64
N HIS A 89 8.17 3.35 4.65
CA HIS A 89 7.84 4.77 4.73
C HIS A 89 6.69 4.97 5.73
N ASP A 90 6.64 6.17 6.29
CA ASP A 90 5.56 6.57 7.19
C ASP A 90 4.46 7.25 6.37
N SER A 91 3.21 6.88 6.67
CA SER A 91 2.05 7.47 6.03
C SER A 91 0.84 7.38 6.94
N TYR A 92 -0.06 8.36 6.82
CA TYR A 92 -1.36 8.32 7.51
C TYR A 92 -2.12 7.01 7.28
N ALA A 93 -2.05 6.45 6.07
CA ALA A 93 -2.73 5.20 5.74
C ALA A 93 -2.18 4.01 6.52
N LYS A 94 -0.85 3.95 6.69
CA LYS A 94 -0.17 2.90 7.46
C LYS A 94 -0.52 2.98 8.94
N ASP A 95 -0.52 4.18 9.51
CA ASP A 95 -0.87 4.40 10.92
C ASP A 95 -2.33 4.04 11.17
N LEU A 96 -3.24 4.55 10.33
CA LEU A 96 -4.67 4.24 10.37
C LEU A 96 -4.93 2.72 10.32
N LEU A 97 -4.31 2.03 9.36
CA LEU A 97 -4.47 0.59 9.17
C LEU A 97 -3.99 -0.21 10.39
N LYS A 98 -2.83 0.16 10.97
CA LYS A 98 -2.27 -0.51 12.15
C LYS A 98 -3.06 -0.24 13.43
N GLU A 99 -3.51 0.99 13.62
CA GLU A 99 -4.14 1.41 14.88
C GLU A 99 -5.63 1.08 14.94
N GLN A 100 -6.35 1.18 13.82
CA GLN A 100 -7.82 1.10 13.79
C GLN A 100 -8.35 -0.16 13.11
N TYR A 101 -7.54 -0.85 12.30
CA TYR A 101 -7.98 -2.01 11.53
C TYR A 101 -7.09 -3.26 11.74
N PRO A 102 -6.87 -3.70 12.99
CA PRO A 102 -5.99 -4.83 13.29
C PRO A 102 -6.41 -6.13 12.58
N ALA A 103 -7.71 -6.36 12.36
CA ALA A 103 -8.19 -7.54 11.63
C ALA A 103 -7.66 -7.60 10.18
N LEU A 104 -7.49 -6.45 9.52
CA LEU A 104 -6.91 -6.39 8.17
C LEU A 104 -5.39 -6.60 8.19
N VAL A 105 -4.72 -6.17 9.25
CA VAL A 105 -3.29 -6.46 9.48
C VAL A 105 -3.08 -7.95 9.69
N GLU A 106 -3.86 -8.58 10.56
CA GLU A 106 -3.83 -10.01 10.80
C GLU A 106 -4.15 -10.81 9.54
N TYR A 107 -5.12 -10.35 8.74
CA TYR A 107 -5.40 -10.92 7.42
C TYR A 107 -4.15 -10.89 6.52
N CYS A 108 -3.44 -9.76 6.45
CA CYS A 108 -2.21 -9.67 5.67
C CYS A 108 -1.14 -10.65 6.19
N ASP A 109 -1.00 -10.78 7.51
CA ASP A 109 -0.06 -11.75 8.10
C ASP A 109 -0.45 -13.20 7.78
N ARG A 110 -1.74 -13.54 7.77
CA ARG A 110 -2.22 -14.87 7.35
C ARG A 110 -1.92 -15.14 5.87
N VAL A 111 -2.18 -14.19 4.97
CA VAL A 111 -1.88 -14.35 3.54
C VAL A 111 -0.38 -14.49 3.32
N LYS A 112 0.42 -13.63 3.98
CA LYS A 112 1.88 -13.66 3.97
C LYS A 112 2.42 -15.04 4.35
N GLU A 113 2.01 -15.55 5.50
CA GLU A 113 2.47 -16.86 5.99
C GLU A 113 2.01 -18.00 5.08
N THR A 114 0.76 -17.95 4.59
CA THR A 114 0.18 -19.03 3.76
C THR A 114 0.81 -19.11 2.38
N VAL A 115 1.12 -17.96 1.76
CA VAL A 115 1.59 -17.90 0.37
C VAL A 115 3.11 -17.92 0.28
N PHE A 116 3.81 -17.24 1.19
CA PHE A 116 5.26 -17.02 1.10
C PHE A 116 6.03 -17.68 2.25
N GLY A 117 5.40 -17.85 3.43
CA GLY A 117 6.05 -18.39 4.62
C GLY A 117 7.37 -17.67 4.93
N LYS A 118 8.45 -18.43 5.03
CA LYS A 118 9.80 -17.92 5.35
C LYS A 118 10.44 -17.08 4.24
N GLU A 119 9.94 -17.15 3.00
CA GLU A 119 10.52 -16.43 1.86
C GLU A 119 10.12 -14.95 1.82
N PHE A 120 9.11 -14.53 2.59
CA PHE A 120 8.66 -13.14 2.55
C PHE A 120 9.67 -12.13 3.13
N ALA A 121 10.55 -12.60 4.02
CA ALA A 121 11.53 -11.76 4.71
C ALA A 121 12.98 -12.02 4.24
N SER A 122 13.17 -12.75 3.13
CA SER A 122 14.50 -12.94 2.56
C SER A 122 14.92 -11.69 1.76
N GLU A 123 15.44 -10.69 2.47
CA GLU A 123 16.43 -9.76 1.94
C GLU A 123 17.80 -10.10 2.51
#